data_AF-A0A4R4UUE3-F1
#
_entry.id   AF-A0A4R4UUE3-F1
#
_cell.length_a   1.000
_cell.length_b   1.000
_cell.length_c   1.000
_cell.angle_alpha   90.00
_cell.angle_beta   90.00
_cell.angle_gamma   90.00
#
_symmetry.space_group_name_H-M   'P 1'
#
loop_
_entity.id
_entity.type
_entity.pdbx_description
1 polymer ?
#
loop_
_entity_poly.entity_id
_entity_poly.type
_entity_poly.pdbx_seq_one_letter_code
_entity_poly.pdbx_strand_id
1 'polypeptide(L)'
;MIGWIRVTVRGHSMSPTLGNGQRLLARRLRRDPRRNDIIVFRVADDQLPHRIKRVAAIAGDPLPDWLAPSMPDVPHVPAGHVAVAGDNPRSQDSRQLGLVHRRDIVGTVSRFPRGGVVT
;
A
#
# COMPACT_ATOMS: atom_id res chain seq x y z
N MET A 1 -14.64 -15.60 11.02
CA MET A 1 -13.48 -16.31 10.43
C MET A 1 -12.47 -15.30 9.89
N ILE A 2 -11.18 -15.38 10.27
CA ILE A 2 -10.12 -14.48 9.76
C ILE A 2 -9.64 -15.02 8.41
N GLY A 3 -9.75 -14.22 7.35
CA GLY A 3 -9.30 -14.62 6.01
C GLY A 3 -7.88 -14.13 5.74
N TRP A 4 -7.00 -15.06 5.38
CA TRP A 4 -5.61 -14.78 5.00
C TRP A 4 -5.43 -14.87 3.48
N ILE A 5 -4.44 -14.14 2.96
CA ILE A 5 -4.08 -14.10 1.55
C ILE A 5 -2.56 -14.27 1.46
N ARG A 6 -2.11 -15.19 0.61
CA ARG A 6 -0.69 -15.37 0.29
C ARG A 6 -0.30 -14.35 -0.77
N VAL A 7 0.79 -13.61 -0.51
CA VAL A 7 1.29 -12.56 -1.40
C VAL A 7 2.76 -12.82 -1.66
N THR A 8 3.18 -12.79 -2.92
CA THR A 8 4.60 -12.82 -3.29
C THR A 8 4.97 -11.42 -3.79
N VAL A 9 5.96 -10.80 -3.15
CA VAL A 9 6.45 -9.49 -3.54
C VAL A 9 7.19 -9.60 -4.87
N ARG A 10 6.83 -8.75 -5.83
CA ARG A 10 7.52 -8.60 -7.11
C ARG A 10 8.05 -7.19 -7.26
N GLY A 11 9.32 -7.07 -7.63
CA GLY A 11 10.04 -5.80 -7.76
C GLY A 11 10.59 -5.26 -6.44
N HIS A 12 11.20 -4.08 -6.52
CA HIS A 12 12.01 -3.50 -5.43
C HIS A 12 11.38 -2.26 -4.77
N SER A 13 10.13 -1.94 -5.12
CA SER A 13 9.45 -0.70 -4.67
C SER A 13 9.24 -0.59 -3.16
N MET A 14 9.28 -1.70 -2.44
CA MET A 14 9.14 -1.77 -0.98
C MET A 14 10.46 -2.10 -0.27
N SER A 15 11.58 -2.14 -0.99
CA SER A 15 12.91 -2.31 -0.40
C SER A 15 13.29 -1.07 0.43
N PRO A 16 13.92 -1.18 1.60
CA PRO A 16 14.45 -2.41 2.21
C PRO A 16 13.46 -3.19 3.07
N THR A 17 12.23 -2.70 3.26
CA THR A 17 11.26 -3.37 4.14
C THR A 17 10.82 -4.72 3.62
N LEU A 18 10.57 -4.81 2.31
CA LEU A 18 10.16 -6.04 1.64
C LEU A 18 11.05 -6.33 0.43
N GLY A 19 11.60 -7.54 0.37
CA GLY A 19 12.49 -8.00 -0.70
C GLY A 19 11.72 -8.59 -1.89
N ASN A 20 12.29 -8.48 -3.09
CA ASN A 20 11.77 -9.18 -4.26
C ASN A 20 11.75 -10.71 -4.02
N GLY A 21 10.65 -11.39 -4.37
CA GLY A 21 10.46 -12.81 -4.12
C GLY A 21 9.98 -13.15 -2.69
N GLN A 22 9.95 -12.18 -1.76
CA GLN A 22 9.49 -12.41 -0.40
C GLN A 22 8.02 -12.85 -0.38
N ARG A 23 7.74 -13.92 0.37
CA ARG A 23 6.38 -14.43 0.58
C ARG A 23 5.81 -13.87 1.89
N LEU A 24 4.60 -13.38 1.83
CA LEU A 24 3.91 -12.69 2.92
C LEU A 24 2.51 -13.29 3.12
N LEU A 25 2.01 -13.15 4.35
CA LEU A 25 0.59 -13.30 4.64
C LEU A 25 -0.02 -11.91 4.86
N ALA A 26 -1.00 -11.58 4.02
CA ALA A 26 -1.86 -10.42 4.22
C ALA A 26 -3.18 -10.88 4.84
N ARG A 27 -3.70 -10.08 5.77
CA ARG A 27 -5.03 -10.27 6.33
C ARG A 27 -6.03 -9.50 5.46
N ARG A 28 -7.14 -10.14 5.09
CA ARG A 28 -8.25 -9.44 4.40
C ARG A 28 -8.65 -8.20 5.18
N LEU A 29 -8.90 -7.09 4.47
CA LEU A 29 -9.23 -5.83 5.10
C LEU A 29 -10.53 -5.95 5.91
N ARG A 30 -10.48 -5.54 7.19
CA ARG A 30 -11.65 -5.53 8.10
C ARG A 30 -11.85 -4.20 8.83
N ARG A 31 -10.86 -3.32 8.72
CA ARG A 31 -10.85 -1.99 9.31
C ARG A 31 -10.34 -1.01 8.27
N ASP A 32 -10.53 0.28 8.51
CA ASP A 32 -9.91 1.29 7.67
C ASP A 32 -8.39 1.25 7.80
N PRO A 33 -7.64 1.45 6.70
CA PRO A 33 -6.19 1.52 6.73
C PRO A 33 -5.73 2.64 7.68
N ARG A 34 -4.57 2.43 8.29
CA ARG A 34 -3.90 3.40 9.15
C ARG A 34 -2.59 3.81 8.50
N ARG A 35 -2.09 4.99 8.87
CA ARG A 35 -0.72 5.40 8.51
C ARG A 35 0.26 4.28 8.82
N ASN A 36 1.24 4.10 7.94
CA ASN A 36 2.28 3.07 7.98
C ASN A 36 1.83 1.62 7.75
N ASP A 37 0.54 1.34 7.57
CA ASP A 37 0.13 0.02 7.08
C ASP A 37 0.78 -0.28 5.73
N ILE A 38 1.18 -1.53 5.52
CA ILE A 38 1.51 -2.03 4.19
C ILE A 38 0.24 -2.70 3.65
N ILE A 39 -0.26 -2.21 2.53
CA ILE A 39 -1.50 -2.68 1.93
C ILE A 39 -1.25 -3.32 0.58
N VAL A 40 -2.08 -4.31 0.26
CA VAL A 40 -2.22 -4.86 -1.10
C VAL A 40 -3.53 -4.34 -1.66
N PHE A 41 -3.49 -3.75 -2.85
CA PHE A 41 -4.64 -3.15 -3.50
C PHE A 41 -4.64 -3.43 -5.00
N ARG A 42 -5.83 -3.36 -5.60
CA ARG A 42 -6.02 -3.55 -7.04
C ARG A 42 -5.70 -2.28 -7.82
N VAL A 43 -5.20 -2.44 -9.03
CA VAL A 43 -4.99 -1.38 -10.03
C VAL A 43 -5.52 -1.85 -11.38
N ALA A 44 -5.83 -0.91 -12.27
CA ALA A 44 -6.24 -1.20 -13.65
C ALA A 44 -5.01 -1.56 -14.51
N ASP A 45 -4.40 -2.71 -14.23
CA ASP A 45 -3.25 -3.28 -14.94
C ASP A 45 -3.46 -4.79 -15.05
N ASP A 46 -3.76 -5.29 -16.26
CA ASP A 46 -4.11 -6.69 -16.47
C ASP A 46 -2.94 -7.65 -16.22
N GLN A 47 -1.70 -7.19 -16.44
CA GLN A 47 -0.50 -8.01 -16.27
C GLN A 47 -0.08 -8.10 -14.80
N LEU A 48 -0.27 -7.00 -14.06
CA LEU A 48 0.04 -6.94 -12.65
C LEU A 48 -1.13 -6.27 -11.90
N PRO A 49 -2.24 -6.98 -11.65
CA PRO A 49 -3.47 -6.37 -11.14
C PRO A 49 -3.39 -5.94 -9.67
N HIS A 50 -2.27 -6.23 -8.99
CA HIS A 50 -2.07 -5.88 -7.60
C HIS A 50 -0.79 -5.06 -7.41
N ARG A 51 -0.84 -4.11 -6.47
CA ARG A 51 0.32 -3.37 -5.96
C ARG A 51 0.40 -3.55 -4.45
N ILE A 52 1.63 -3.47 -3.94
CA ILE A 52 1.93 -3.44 -2.51
C ILE A 52 2.65 -2.14 -2.19
N LYS A 53 2.11 -1.35 -1.26
CA LYS A 53 2.64 -0.03 -0.85
C LYS A 53 2.39 0.24 0.61
N ARG A 54 3.10 1.23 1.17
CA ARG A 54 2.86 1.76 2.51
C ARG A 54 1.87 2.92 2.44
N VAL A 55 0.91 2.95 3.38
CA VAL A 55 0.01 4.08 3.57
C VAL A 55 0.80 5.26 4.14
N ALA A 56 0.89 6.35 3.38
CA ALA A 56 1.56 7.57 3.79
C ALA A 56 0.59 8.54 4.52
N ALA A 57 -0.64 8.64 4.01
CA ALA A 57 -1.70 9.46 4.58
C ALA A 57 -3.06 8.77 4.40
N ILE A 58 -3.97 9.02 5.34
CA ILE A 58 -5.34 8.51 5.38
C ILE A 58 -6.34 9.66 5.27
N ALA A 59 -7.63 9.34 5.09
CA ALA A 59 -8.69 10.33 5.00
C ALA A 59 -8.62 11.40 6.11
N GLY A 60 -8.74 12.67 5.71
CA GLY A 60 -8.68 13.84 6.59
C GLY A 60 -7.27 14.38 6.84
N ASP A 61 -6.22 13.61 6.53
CA ASP A 61 -4.85 14.11 6.60
C ASP A 61 -4.56 15.12 5.48
N PRO A 62 -3.68 16.11 5.69
CA PRO A 62 -3.12 16.89 4.60
C PRO A 62 -2.47 15.97 3.55
N LEU A 63 -2.55 16.35 2.27
CA LEU A 63 -1.78 15.63 1.25
C LEU A 63 -0.28 15.73 1.59
N PRO A 64 0.48 14.63 1.45
CA PRO A 64 1.93 14.70 1.60
C PRO A 64 2.54 15.73 0.65
N ASP A 65 3.57 16.47 1.08
CA ASP A 65 4.22 17.53 0.29
C ASP A 65 4.73 17.05 -1.08
N TRP A 66 5.13 15.79 -1.19
CA TRP A 66 5.58 15.19 -2.45
C TRP A 66 4.44 14.83 -3.41
N LEU A 67 3.19 14.84 -2.94
CA LEU A 67 1.99 14.53 -3.72
C LEU A 67 1.15 15.78 -4.01
N ALA A 68 1.06 16.72 -3.06
CA ALA A 68 0.24 17.92 -3.17
C ALA A 68 0.44 18.70 -4.50
N PRO A 69 1.66 18.87 -5.06
CA PRO A 69 1.86 19.53 -6.35
C PRO A 69 1.16 18.85 -7.53
N SER A 70 0.87 17.55 -7.45
CA SER A 70 0.16 16.80 -8.49
C SER A 70 -1.37 16.88 -8.34
N MET A 71 -1.87 17.43 -7.24
CA MET A 71 -3.31 17.51 -6.93
C MET A 71 -3.63 18.86 -6.24
N PRO A 72 -3.46 20.00 -6.94
CA PRO A 72 -3.54 21.34 -6.32
C PRO A 72 -4.92 21.64 -5.70
N ASP A 73 -5.99 21.07 -6.24
CA ASP A 73 -7.36 21.28 -5.76
C ASP A 73 -7.77 20.33 -4.62
N VAL A 74 -6.86 19.46 -4.17
CA VAL A 74 -7.11 18.46 -3.14
C VAL A 74 -6.19 18.73 -1.94
N PRO A 75 -6.62 19.54 -0.96
CA PRO A 75 -5.76 19.92 0.17
C PRO A 75 -5.59 18.79 1.21
N HIS A 76 -6.60 17.92 1.33
CA HIS A 76 -6.62 16.80 2.27
C HIS A 76 -7.05 15.53 1.56
N VAL A 77 -6.58 14.38 2.06
CA VAL A 77 -6.96 13.06 1.52
C VAL A 77 -8.47 12.90 1.70
N PRO A 78 -9.25 12.68 0.62
CA PRO A 78 -10.70 12.57 0.72
C PRO A 78 -11.15 11.36 1.55
N ALA A 79 -12.37 11.43 2.07
CA ALA A 79 -13.01 10.29 2.72
C ALA A 79 -12.98 9.05 1.82
N GLY A 80 -12.73 7.88 2.42
CA GLY A 80 -12.65 6.61 1.70
C GLY A 80 -11.36 6.39 0.89
N HIS A 81 -10.41 7.33 0.90
CA HIS A 81 -9.15 7.23 0.17
C HIS A 81 -7.95 7.19 1.11
N VAL A 82 -6.83 6.69 0.57
CA VAL A 82 -5.50 6.77 1.18
C VAL A 82 -4.46 7.18 0.14
N ALA A 83 -3.43 7.91 0.57
CA ALA A 83 -2.22 8.12 -0.22
C ALA A 83 -1.20 7.03 0.13
N VAL A 84 -0.51 6.50 -0.87
CA VAL A 84 0.45 5.41 -0.71
C VAL A 84 1.82 5.79 -1.26
N ALA A 85 2.87 5.30 -0.60
CA ALA A 85 4.27 5.45 -1.01
C ALA A 85 4.96 4.08 -1.03
N GLY A 86 5.94 3.90 -1.90
CA GLY A 86 6.90 2.80 -1.77
C GLY A 86 8.02 3.18 -0.80
N ASP A 87 8.59 2.21 -0.11
CA ASP A 87 9.73 2.44 0.78
C ASP A 87 11.04 2.68 0.01
N ASN A 88 11.08 2.28 -1.27
CA ASN A 88 12.18 2.61 -2.17
C ASN A 88 11.90 3.96 -2.86
N PRO A 89 12.84 4.93 -2.85
CA PRO A 89 12.67 6.23 -3.51
C PRO A 89 12.34 6.13 -5.00
N ARG A 90 12.78 5.06 -5.68
CA ARG A 90 12.40 4.74 -7.07
C ARG A 90 11.21 3.79 -7.09
N SER A 91 10.07 4.25 -6.59
CA SER A 91 8.82 3.50 -6.61
C SER A 91 7.72 4.24 -7.36
N GLN A 92 6.81 3.45 -7.94
CA GLN A 92 5.52 3.95 -8.40
C GLN A 92 4.63 4.15 -7.17
N ASP A 93 4.16 5.36 -6.91
CA ASP A 93 3.37 5.71 -5.73
C ASP A 93 2.13 6.53 -6.11
N SER A 94 1.48 7.19 -5.16
CA SER A 94 0.28 7.98 -5.43
C SER A 94 0.46 9.11 -6.43
N ARG A 95 1.70 9.54 -6.75
CA ARG A 95 1.94 10.50 -7.85
C ARG A 95 1.52 9.93 -9.20
N GLN A 96 1.74 8.63 -9.41
CA GLN A 96 1.39 7.96 -10.67
C GLN A 96 0.12 7.11 -10.56
N LEU A 97 -0.19 6.60 -9.37
CA LEU A 97 -1.34 5.72 -9.13
C LEU A 97 -2.60 6.47 -8.70
N GLY A 98 -2.47 7.74 -8.34
CA GLY A 98 -3.51 8.49 -7.66
C GLY A 98 -3.73 8.02 -6.21
N LEU A 99 -4.82 8.49 -5.63
CA LEU A 99 -5.27 8.05 -4.31
C LEU A 99 -5.97 6.70 -4.41
N VAL A 100 -5.70 5.81 -3.47
CA VAL A 100 -6.27 4.45 -3.46
C VAL A 100 -7.60 4.47 -2.71
N HIS A 101 -8.69 4.09 -3.40
CA HIS A 101 -9.98 3.94 -2.75
C HIS A 101 -10.02 2.67 -1.88
N ARG A 102 -10.63 2.76 -0.69
CA ARG A 102 -10.74 1.67 0.29
C ARG A 102 -11.27 0.36 -0.31
N ARG A 103 -12.20 0.45 -1.26
CA ARG A 103 -12.80 -0.70 -1.97
C ARG A 103 -11.79 -1.54 -2.74
N ASP A 104 -10.68 -0.94 -3.16
CA ASP A 104 -9.64 -1.58 -3.95
C ASP A 104 -8.56 -2.22 -3.08
N ILE A 105 -8.59 -1.94 -1.78
CA ILE A 105 -7.68 -2.53 -0.82
C ILE A 105 -8.14 -3.94 -0.48
N VAL A 106 -7.31 -4.91 -0.84
CA VAL A 106 -7.55 -6.34 -0.64
C VAL A 106 -7.22 -6.75 0.79
N GLY A 107 -6.12 -6.22 1.34
CA GLY A 107 -5.68 -6.58 2.68
C GLY A 107 -4.48 -5.82 3.18
N THR A 108 -4.18 -6.00 4.47
CA THR A 108 -3.03 -5.42 5.16
C THR A 108 -2.01 -6.52 5.42
N VAL A 109 -0.74 -6.28 5.09
CA VAL A 109 0.35 -7.19 5.45
C VAL A 109 0.57 -7.11 6.96
N SER A 110 0.47 -8.25 7.64
CA SER A 110 0.82 -8.33 9.05
C SER A 110 2.33 -8.19 9.17
N ARG A 111 2.80 -7.32 10.07
CA ARG A 111 4.21 -7.30 10.47
C ARG A 111 4.53 -8.67 11.07
N PHE A 112 5.28 -9.51 10.37
CA PHE A 112 6.01 -10.59 11.03
C PHE A 112 7.22 -9.95 11.71
N PRO A 113 7.53 -10.29 12.97
CA PRO A 113 8.80 -9.90 13.57
C PRO A 113 9.93 -10.33 12.64
N ARG A 114 10.92 -9.46 12.40
CA ARG A 114 12.14 -9.81 11.68
C ARG A 114 12.71 -11.09 12.32
N GLY A 115 12.73 -12.21 11.59
CA GLY A 115 13.33 -13.47 12.06
C GLY A 115 12.57 -14.76 11.73
N GLY A 116 11.31 -14.70 11.28
CA GLY A 116 10.58 -15.92 10.91
C GLY A 116 10.89 -16.37 9.49
N VAL A 117 11.90 -17.22 9.32
CA VAL A 117 12.03 -18.05 8.11
C VAL A 117 10.76 -18.92 8.05
N VAL A 118 9.92 -18.71 7.03
CA VAL A 118 8.93 -19.73 6.68
C VAL A 118 9.68 -20.75 5.85
N THR A 119 10.24 -21.75 6.54
CA THR A 119 10.73 -22.99 5.94
C THR A 119 9.58 -23.71 5.23
#